data_AF-A0A968D5U6-F1
#
_entry.id   AF-A0A968D5U6-F1
#
_cell.length_a   1.000
_cell.length_b   1.000
_cell.length_c   1.000
_cell.angle_alpha   90.00
_cell.angle_beta   90.00
_cell.angle_gamma   90.00
#
_symmetry.space_group_name_H-M   'P 1'
#
loop_
_entity.id
_entity.type
_entity.pdbx_description
1 polymer ?
#
loop_
_entity_poly.entity_id
_entity_poly.type
_entity_poly.pdbx_seq_one_letter_code
_entity_poly.pdbx_strand_id
1 'polypeptide(L)'
;PDRLVAMTSVALQHPELAAEQLETGLKEYGLKGVSLGGHVAEEELAEERFDPFWAAAEELDAPIWVHPLGVPELDRLEGNGF
;
A
#
# COMPACT_ATOMS: atom_id res chain seq x y z
N PRO A 1 -18.39 11.96 5.32
CA PRO A 1 -19.14 10.68 5.14
C PRO A 1 -19.02 9.89 6.44
N ASP A 2 -20.13 9.33 6.95
CA ASP A 2 -20.13 8.83 8.34
C ASP A 2 -20.04 7.30 8.45
N ARG A 3 -20.10 6.58 7.31
CA ARG A 3 -20.08 5.09 7.29
C ARG A 3 -18.92 4.47 6.55
N LEU A 4 -18.31 5.21 5.63
CA LEU A 4 -17.26 4.70 4.75
C LEU A 4 -16.04 5.59 4.87
N VAL A 5 -14.89 4.93 4.96
CA VAL A 5 -13.56 5.54 4.94
C VAL A 5 -12.79 4.84 3.84
N ALA A 6 -12.06 5.61 3.04
CA ALA A 6 -11.25 5.10 1.95
C ALA A 6 -9.75 5.23 2.28
N MET A 7 -8.97 4.33 1.69
CA MET A 7 -7.51 4.30 1.78
C MET A 7 -6.91 4.52 0.39
N THR A 8 -5.73 5.11 0.33
CA THR A 8 -4.97 5.31 -0.89
C THR A 8 -4.49 3.96 -1.42
N SER A 9 -4.48 3.81 -2.75
CA SER A 9 -3.74 2.76 -3.45
C SER A 9 -2.60 3.44 -4.21
N VAL A 10 -1.40 2.85 -4.16
CA VAL A 10 -0.16 3.47 -4.67
C VAL A 10 0.60 2.53 -5.59
N ALA A 11 1.39 3.10 -6.48
CA ALA A 11 2.29 2.37 -7.37
C ALA A 11 3.64 2.09 -6.67
N LEU A 12 3.66 1.19 -5.67
CA LEU A 12 4.84 0.96 -4.83
C LEU A 12 6.09 0.49 -5.60
N GLN A 13 5.93 -0.02 -6.82
CA GLN A 13 7.05 -0.27 -7.75
C GLN A 13 7.85 0.99 -8.14
N HIS A 14 7.29 2.18 -7.87
CA HIS A 14 7.92 3.50 -8.01
C HIS A 14 7.85 4.25 -6.67
N PRO A 15 8.75 3.97 -5.70
CA PRO A 15 8.62 4.39 -4.30
C PRO A 15 8.45 5.90 -4.10
N GLU A 16 9.15 6.72 -4.87
CA GLU A 16 9.06 8.18 -4.81
C GLU A 16 7.69 8.66 -5.30
N LEU A 17 7.18 8.10 -6.41
CA LEU A 17 5.84 8.39 -6.89
C LEU A 17 4.77 7.88 -5.91
N ALA A 18 5.00 6.74 -5.27
CA ALA A 18 4.10 6.19 -4.26
C ALA A 18 4.00 7.11 -3.04
N ALA A 19 5.10 7.75 -2.64
CA ALA A 19 5.11 8.76 -1.58
C ALA A 19 4.28 9.99 -1.96
N GLU A 20 4.45 10.52 -3.18
CA GLU A 20 3.65 11.64 -3.70
C GLU A 20 2.14 11.30 -3.77
N GLN A 21 1.82 10.07 -4.21
CA GLN A 21 0.46 9.57 -4.25
C GLN A 21 -0.17 9.43 -2.87
N LEU A 22 0.61 8.97 -1.87
CA LEU A 22 0.18 8.88 -0.48
C LEU A 22 -0.15 10.27 0.06
N GLU A 23 0.76 11.23 -0.12
CA GLU A 23 0.56 12.61 0.30
C GLU A 23 -0.69 13.22 -0.32
N THR A 24 -0.85 13.07 -1.64
CA THR A 24 -2.03 13.55 -2.38
C THR A 24 -3.31 12.91 -1.83
N GLY A 25 -3.30 11.59 -1.61
CA GLY A 25 -4.44 10.86 -1.05
C GLY A 25 -4.88 11.39 0.32
N LEU A 26 -3.93 11.62 1.22
CA LEU A 26 -4.22 12.10 2.57
C LEU A 26 -4.59 13.58 2.60
N LYS A 27 -3.81 14.43 1.92
CA LYS A 27 -3.93 15.89 2.01
C LYS A 27 -5.02 16.46 1.10
N GLU A 28 -5.14 15.97 -0.13
CA GLU A 28 -6.08 16.52 -1.11
C GLU A 28 -7.43 15.80 -1.08
N TYR A 29 -7.41 14.46 -0.97
CA TYR A 29 -8.63 13.64 -1.04
C TYR A 29 -9.18 13.23 0.32
N GLY A 30 -8.44 13.50 1.41
CA GLY A 30 -8.87 13.19 2.77
C GLY A 30 -8.96 11.69 3.08
N LEU A 31 -8.26 10.86 2.30
CA LEU A 31 -8.11 9.42 2.55
C LEU A 31 -7.35 9.21 3.87
N LYS A 32 -7.56 8.05 4.51
CA LYS A 32 -7.15 7.84 5.91
C LYS A 32 -5.99 6.87 6.09
N GLY A 33 -5.22 6.61 5.05
CA GLY A 33 -4.08 5.68 5.07
C GLY A 33 -3.84 5.07 3.71
N VAL A 34 -3.10 3.97 3.66
CA VAL A 34 -2.80 3.22 2.43
C VAL A 34 -3.10 1.75 2.58
N SER A 35 -3.60 1.13 1.51
CA SER A 35 -3.72 -0.33 1.39
C SER A 35 -2.73 -0.81 0.33
N LEU A 36 -1.89 -1.78 0.68
CA LEU A 36 -0.86 -2.33 -0.20
C LEU A 36 -0.79 -3.86 -0.09
N GLY A 37 -0.21 -4.50 -1.11
CA GLY A 37 0.04 -5.94 -1.11
C GLY A 37 1.23 -6.32 -0.21
N GLY A 38 1.34 -7.60 0.15
CA GLY A 38 2.42 -8.11 0.99
C GLY A 38 3.82 -8.10 0.36
N HIS A 39 3.92 -7.86 -0.95
CA HIS A 39 5.16 -7.76 -1.72
C HIS A 39 4.91 -6.94 -2.99
N VAL A 40 5.97 -6.55 -3.69
CA VAL A 40 5.91 -5.89 -5.00
C VAL A 40 6.60 -6.79 -6.02
N ALA A 41 5.81 -7.54 -6.81
CA ALA A 41 6.33 -8.60 -7.67
C ALA A 41 7.21 -9.58 -6.86
N GLU A 42 8.48 -9.77 -7.20
CA GLU A 42 9.40 -10.65 -6.46
C GLU A 42 10.12 -9.95 -5.29
N GLU A 43 9.84 -8.67 -5.04
CA GLU A 43 10.56 -7.84 -4.06
C GLU A 43 9.82 -7.77 -2.71
N GLU A 44 10.59 -7.91 -1.63
CA GLU A 44 10.09 -7.87 -0.26
C GLU A 44 9.92 -6.43 0.23
N LEU A 45 8.88 -6.16 1.01
CA LEU A 45 8.59 -4.79 1.51
C LEU A 45 9.72 -4.20 2.38
N ALA A 46 10.60 -5.06 2.92
CA ALA A 46 11.74 -4.68 3.74
C ALA A 46 12.98 -4.23 2.94
N GLU A 47 12.94 -4.27 1.60
CA GLU A 47 14.05 -3.80 0.78
C GLU A 47 14.24 -2.26 0.86
N GLU A 48 15.49 -1.82 0.97
CA GLU A 48 15.88 -0.40 1.17
C GLU A 48 15.33 0.54 0.08
N ARG A 49 15.03 0.03 -1.12
CA ARG A 49 14.43 0.84 -2.19
C ARG A 49 13.07 1.42 -1.81
N PHE A 50 12.35 0.81 -0.86
CA PHE A 50 11.04 1.26 -0.40
C PHE A 50 11.12 2.28 0.74
N ASP A 51 12.32 2.55 1.27
CA ASP A 51 12.55 3.52 2.35
C ASP A 51 11.97 4.92 2.08
N PRO A 52 12.04 5.50 0.87
CA PRO A 52 11.40 6.79 0.59
C PRO A 52 9.90 6.78 0.85
N PHE A 53 9.22 5.66 0.53
CA PHE A 53 7.80 5.51 0.79
C PHE A 53 7.51 5.34 2.30
N TRP A 54 8.31 4.55 3.01
CA TRP A 54 8.15 4.35 4.44
C TRP A 54 8.40 5.64 5.24
N ALA A 55 9.42 6.42 4.86
CA ALA A 55 9.70 7.72 5.46
C ALA A 55 8.53 8.69 5.27
N ALA A 56 7.95 8.75 4.05
CA ALA A 56 6.78 9.58 3.80
C ALA A 56 5.54 9.11 4.59
N ALA A 57 5.32 7.79 4.69
CA ALA A 57 4.21 7.24 5.46
C ALA A 57 4.34 7.56 6.95
N GLU A 58 5.56 7.48 7.51
CA GLU A 58 5.85 7.88 8.89
C GLU A 58 5.63 9.39 9.10
N GLU A 59 6.16 10.25 8.22
CA GLU A 59 6.00 11.71 8.31
C GLU A 59 4.53 12.13 8.26
N LEU A 60 3.73 11.44 7.45
CA LEU A 60 2.30 11.70 7.29
C LEU A 60 1.44 11.08 8.39
N ASP A 61 2.03 10.33 9.34
CA ASP A 61 1.32 9.51 10.34
C ASP A 61 0.25 8.62 9.68
N ALA A 62 0.61 8.03 8.53
CA ALA A 62 -0.31 7.29 7.68
C ALA A 62 -0.41 5.82 8.15
N PRO A 63 -1.60 5.32 8.54
CA PRO A 63 -1.75 3.91 8.83
C PRO A 63 -1.66 3.09 7.54
N ILE A 64 -0.90 1.98 7.62
CA ILE A 64 -0.66 1.06 6.51
C ILE A 64 -1.44 -0.23 6.75
N TRP A 65 -2.29 -0.60 5.78
CA TRP A 65 -2.96 -1.88 5.73
C TRP A 65 -2.27 -2.78 4.71
N VAL A 66 -1.64 -3.87 5.19
CA VAL A 66 -1.00 -4.87 4.33
C VAL A 66 -2.00 -5.98 4.04
N HIS A 67 -2.54 -5.98 2.83
CA HIS A 67 -3.45 -7.02 2.37
C HIS A 67 -2.63 -8.23 1.88
N PRO A 68 -2.96 -9.46 2.32
CA PRO A 68 -2.30 -10.65 1.78
C PRO A 68 -2.58 -10.76 0.29
N LEU A 69 -1.53 -10.88 -0.51
CA LEU A 69 -1.62 -11.37 -1.87
C LEU A 69 -1.63 -12.89 -1.76
N GLY A 70 -2.46 -13.57 -2.57
CA GLY A 70 -2.75 -15.00 -2.51
C GLY A 70 -1.62 -15.94 -2.07
N VAL A 71 -1.99 -17.09 -1.50
CA VAL A 71 -1.03 -18.14 -1.12
C VAL A 71 -0.85 -19.09 -2.32
N PRO A 72 0.30 -19.07 -3.02
CA PRO A 72 0.49 -19.89 -4.23
C PRO A 72 0.34 -21.39 -3.98
N GLU A 73 0.60 -21.84 -2.74
CA GLU A 73 0.49 -23.24 -2.33
C GLU A 73 -0.97 -23.70 -2.10
N LEU A 74 -1.95 -22.81 -2.18
CA LEU A 74 -3.36 -23.13 -2.03
C LEU A 74 -4.04 -23.33 -3.39
N ASP A 75 -3.82 -24.51 -3.99
CA ASP A 75 -4.47 -24.95 -5.24
C ASP A 75 -6.01 -24.96 -5.17
N ARG A 76 -6.59 -25.00 -3.96
CA ARG A 76 -8.05 -25.07 -3.77
C ARG A 76 -8.77 -23.77 -4.15
N LEU A 77 -8.05 -22.64 -4.20
CA LEU A 77 -8.60 -21.31 -4.48
C LEU A 77 -7.87 -20.69 -5.67
N GLU A 78 -7.96 -21.33 -6.84
CA GLU A 78 -7.26 -20.93 -8.07
C GLU A 78 -7.49 -19.46 -8.52
N GLY A 79 -8.45 -18.75 -7.93
CA GLY A 79 -8.68 -17.32 -8.11
C GLY A 79 -8.37 -16.52 -6.85
N ASN A 80 -7.13 -16.61 -6.34
CA ASN A 80 -6.61 -16.09 -5.06
C ASN A 80 -6.70 -14.55 -4.84
N GLY A 81 -7.85 -13.95 -5.15
CA GLY A 81 -8.28 -12.65 -4.63
C GLY A 81 -7.35 -11.51 -4.99
N PHE A 82 -6.89 -11.45 -6.25
CA PHE A 82 -6.49 -10.25 -6.98
C PHE A 82 -6.60 -10.52 -8.48
#